data_AF-J7ITS7-F1
#
_entry.id   AF-J7ITS7-F1
#
_cell.length_a   1.000
_cell.length_b   1.000
_cell.length_c   1.000
_cell.angle_alpha   90.00
_cell.angle_beta   90.00
_cell.angle_gamma   90.00
#
_symmetry.space_group_name_H-M   'P 1'
#
loop_
_entity.id
_entity.type
_entity.pdbx_description
1 polymer ?
#
loop_
_entity_poly.entity_id
_entity_poly.type
_entity_poly.pdbx_seq_one_letter_code
_entity_poly.pdbx_strand_id
1 'polypeptide(L)'
;EVMALTRNDACVIEKNGEYTDYHGGEHATMALNAGIDLRMFPRHWRHAYALEEETNNGLRRSVQVFDAAGDAVHKAYLREDPNLIAWEALKSELALPEQVGTPALKERTPTEGPKSVDAKRDILLKEWRRLTDTHQFLRLCAKLKMNRLGA
;
A
#
# COMPACT_ATOMS: atom_id res chain seq x y z
N GLU A 1 10.97 8.09 14.36
CA GLU A 1 9.53 7.78 14.28
C GLU A 1 8.76 8.59 13.22
N VAL A 2 7.71 7.98 12.66
CA VAL A 2 6.77 8.55 11.68
C VAL A 2 5.32 8.14 12.01
N MET A 3 4.34 8.80 11.40
CA MET A 3 2.96 8.31 11.26
C MET A 3 2.75 7.77 9.84
N ALA A 4 2.49 6.47 9.75
CA ALA A 4 2.15 5.77 8.52
C ALA A 4 0.63 5.78 8.30
N LEU A 5 0.20 6.22 7.12
CA LEU A 5 -1.20 6.35 6.73
C LEU A 5 -1.48 5.51 5.49
N THR A 6 -2.45 4.59 5.60
CA THR A 6 -3.01 3.84 4.49
C THR A 6 -4.53 3.93 4.55
N ARG A 7 -5.18 4.07 3.39
CA ARG A 7 -6.63 4.21 3.34
C ARG A 7 -7.24 3.54 2.11
N ASN A 8 -8.56 3.40 2.15
CA ASN A 8 -9.42 3.28 0.99
C ASN A 8 -10.52 4.35 1.06
N ASP A 9 -11.57 4.22 0.26
CA ASP A 9 -12.67 5.20 0.25
C ASP A 9 -13.47 5.21 1.56
N ALA A 10 -13.51 4.08 2.27
CA ALA A 10 -14.37 3.87 3.44
C ALA A 10 -13.62 3.87 4.79
N CYS A 11 -12.30 3.74 4.80
CA CYS A 11 -11.51 3.58 6.01
C CYS A 11 -10.13 4.21 5.87
N VAL A 12 -9.67 4.88 6.94
CA VAL A 12 -8.32 5.43 7.09
C VAL A 12 -7.68 4.75 8.29
N ILE A 13 -6.45 4.29 8.12
CA ILE A 13 -5.63 3.70 9.18
C ILE A 13 -4.38 4.55 9.33
N GLU A 14 -4.16 5.06 10.54
CA GLU A 14 -2.97 5.81 10.93
C GLU A 14 -2.25 5.05 12.05
N LYS A 15 -0.95 4.83 11.87
CA LYS A 15 -0.11 4.07 12.81
C LYS A 15 1.21 4.78 13.01
N ASN A 16 1.58 5.03 14.27
CA ASN A 16 2.89 5.56 14.61
C ASN A 16 3.91 4.41 14.75
N GLY A 17 5.14 4.67 14.33
CA GLY A 17 6.26 3.74 14.51
C GLY A 17 7.45 4.07 13.63
N GLU A 18 8.31 3.08 13.41
CA GLU A 18 9.50 3.20 12.58
C GLU A 18 9.45 2.17 11.46
N TYR A 19 9.95 2.50 10.27
CA TYR A 19 10.05 1.52 9.18
C TYR A 19 11.32 0.67 9.38
N THR A 20 11.19 -0.40 10.14
CA THR A 20 12.25 -1.38 10.39
C THR A 20 11.83 -2.79 9.97
N ASP A 21 12.77 -3.72 9.98
CA ASP A 21 12.55 -5.12 9.59
C ASP A 21 11.95 -5.25 8.19
N TYR A 22 12.66 -4.69 7.21
CA TYR A 22 12.26 -4.72 5.81
C TYR A 22 12.64 -6.05 5.17
N HIS A 23 11.64 -6.72 4.59
CA HIS A 23 11.80 -7.94 3.81
C HIS A 23 11.43 -7.67 2.37
N GLY A 24 12.44 -7.73 1.50
CA GLY A 24 12.28 -7.66 0.05
C GLY A 24 11.68 -8.94 -0.53
N GLY A 25 10.96 -8.81 -1.65
CA GLY A 25 10.38 -9.93 -2.38
C GLY A 25 9.90 -9.48 -3.76
N GLU A 26 9.86 -10.40 -4.72
CA GLU A 26 9.57 -10.08 -6.12
C GLU A 26 8.12 -9.60 -6.34
N HIS A 27 7.16 -10.17 -5.60
CA HIS A 27 5.74 -9.84 -5.74
C HIS A 27 5.18 -9.03 -4.58
N ALA A 28 5.71 -9.25 -3.38
CA ALA A 28 5.29 -8.57 -2.17
C ALA A 28 6.53 -8.28 -1.31
N THR A 29 6.54 -7.10 -0.71
CA THR A 29 7.53 -6.68 0.28
C THR A 29 6.82 -6.38 1.58
N MET A 30 7.54 -6.38 2.70
CA MET A 30 6.93 -6.13 4.00
C MET A 30 7.88 -5.39 4.93
N ALA A 31 7.29 -4.60 5.82
CA ALA A 31 7.97 -4.02 6.99
C ALA A 31 7.22 -4.54 8.22
N LEU A 32 7.90 -5.28 9.08
CA LEU A 32 7.29 -6.04 10.18
C LEU A 32 7.80 -5.57 11.53
N ASN A 33 7.06 -4.69 12.19
CA ASN A 33 7.36 -4.35 13.58
C ASN A 33 6.09 -4.02 14.36
N ALA A 34 6.23 -3.80 15.66
CA ALA A 34 5.10 -3.57 16.57
C ALA A 34 4.31 -2.28 16.25
N GLY A 35 4.98 -1.24 15.71
CA GLY A 35 4.34 0.03 15.35
C GLY A 35 3.76 0.02 13.94
N ILE A 36 4.54 -0.46 12.98
CA ILE A 36 4.24 -0.54 11.56
C ILE A 36 4.35 -2.00 11.10
N ASP A 37 3.20 -2.58 10.79
CA ASP A 37 3.09 -3.88 10.13
C ASP A 37 2.44 -3.68 8.76
N LEU A 38 3.26 -3.69 7.71
CA LEU A 38 2.84 -3.33 6.36
C LEU A 38 3.13 -4.46 5.37
N ARG A 39 2.14 -4.77 4.53
CA ARG A 39 2.31 -5.55 3.29
C ARG A 39 2.26 -4.60 2.11
N MET A 40 3.29 -4.62 1.29
CA MET A 40 3.45 -3.76 0.13
C MET A 40 3.47 -4.61 -1.14
N PHE A 41 2.86 -4.09 -2.19
CA PHE A 41 2.87 -4.70 -3.52
C PHE A 41 3.53 -3.71 -4.50
N PRO A 42 4.87 -3.72 -4.63
CA PRO A 42 5.64 -2.66 -5.31
C PRO A 42 5.21 -2.38 -6.75
N ARG A 43 4.65 -3.36 -7.45
CA ARG A 43 4.12 -3.19 -8.81
C ARG A 43 3.08 -2.06 -8.96
N HIS A 44 2.43 -1.69 -7.85
CA HIS A 44 1.40 -0.65 -7.78
C HIS A 44 1.95 0.69 -7.30
N TRP A 45 3.21 0.76 -6.87
CA TRP A 45 3.86 1.97 -6.38
C TRP A 45 4.53 2.63 -7.59
N ARG A 46 3.98 3.76 -8.07
CA ARG A 46 4.36 4.33 -9.37
C ARG A 46 4.98 5.71 -9.28
N HIS A 47 4.47 6.54 -8.38
CA HIS A 47 4.97 7.88 -8.17
C HIS A 47 5.22 8.07 -6.68
N ALA A 48 6.31 8.74 -6.33
CA ALA A 48 6.64 9.06 -4.94
C ALA A 48 7.17 10.48 -4.86
N TYR A 49 6.77 11.20 -3.82
CA TYR A 49 7.15 12.58 -3.59
C TYR A 49 7.52 12.77 -2.12
N ALA A 50 8.60 13.52 -1.88
CA ALA A 50 8.89 14.10 -0.58
C ALA A 50 8.31 15.52 -0.57
N LEU A 51 7.36 15.78 0.34
CA LEU A 51 6.68 17.06 0.48
C LEU A 51 7.07 17.75 1.78
N GLU A 52 7.30 19.05 1.69
CA GLU A 52 7.35 19.98 2.82
C GLU A 52 6.23 21.00 2.63
N GLU A 53 5.34 21.13 3.61
CA GLU A 53 4.15 21.96 3.52
C GLU A 53 4.00 22.78 4.80
N GLU A 54 3.90 24.10 4.66
CA GLU A 54 3.56 24.98 5.78
C GLU A 54 2.09 24.78 6.16
N THR A 55 1.85 24.45 7.43
CA THR A 55 0.50 24.28 7.98
C THR A 55 0.29 25.22 9.15
N ASN A 56 -0.97 25.32 9.62
CA ASN A 56 -1.27 26.07 10.85
C ASN A 56 -0.51 25.56 12.09
N ASN A 57 -0.02 24.31 12.04
CA ASN A 57 0.75 23.68 13.11
C ASN A 57 2.26 23.67 12.81
N GLY A 58 2.71 24.46 11.83
CA GLY A 58 4.10 24.52 11.38
C GLY A 58 4.40 23.63 10.16
N LEU A 59 5.68 23.53 9.85
CA LEU A 59 6.19 22.82 8.67
C LEU A 59 6.01 21.30 8.80
N ARG A 60 5.16 20.73 7.95
CA ARG A 60 4.88 19.29 7.88
C ARG A 60 5.70 18.65 6.78
N ARG A 61 6.36 17.53 7.10
CA ARG A 61 7.17 16.74 6.14
C ARG A 61 6.55 15.37 5.92
N SER A 62 6.49 14.92 4.66
CA SER A 62 5.94 13.60 4.34
C SER A 62 6.51 12.98 3.08
N VAL A 63 6.63 11.65 3.05
CA VAL A 63 6.76 10.89 1.81
C VAL A 63 5.39 10.37 1.42
N GLN A 64 4.96 10.61 0.18
CA GLN A 64 3.65 10.17 -0.32
C GLN A 64 3.83 9.37 -1.60
N VAL A 65 3.21 8.19 -1.65
CA VAL A 65 3.28 7.25 -2.77
C VAL A 65 1.91 7.11 -3.43
N PHE A 66 1.91 7.11 -4.75
CA PHE A 66 0.72 7.05 -5.59
C PHE A 66 0.84 5.93 -6.64
N ASP A 67 -0.30 5.40 -7.06
CA ASP A 67 -0.38 4.41 -8.13
C ASP A 67 -0.38 5.03 -9.53
N ALA A 68 -0.50 4.20 -10.58
CA ALA A 68 -0.48 4.67 -11.96
C ALA A 68 -1.66 5.57 -12.32
N ALA A 69 -2.78 5.47 -11.60
CA ALA A 69 -3.96 6.31 -11.81
C ALA A 69 -3.93 7.59 -10.97
N GLY A 70 -2.91 7.74 -10.12
CA GLY A 70 -2.74 8.89 -9.23
C GLY A 70 -3.39 8.70 -7.85
N ASP A 71 -3.84 7.49 -7.50
CA ASP A 71 -4.44 7.24 -6.20
C ASP A 71 -3.39 7.11 -5.11
N ALA A 72 -3.68 7.65 -3.93
CA ALA A 72 -2.79 7.51 -2.79
C ALA A 72 -2.70 6.04 -2.34
N VAL A 73 -1.49 5.48 -2.41
CA VAL A 73 -1.18 4.11 -1.97
C VAL A 73 -0.76 4.10 -0.51
N HIS A 74 0.16 5.00 -0.14
CA HIS A 74 0.68 5.08 1.22
C HIS A 74 1.29 6.46 1.48
N LYS A 75 1.22 6.93 2.73
CA LYS A 75 1.85 8.18 3.16
C LYS A 75 2.58 7.97 4.48
N ALA A 76 3.75 8.57 4.61
CA ALA A 76 4.54 8.59 5.83
C ALA A 76 4.77 10.04 6.24
N TYR A 77 4.24 10.46 7.38
CA TYR A 77 4.40 11.79 7.94
C TYR A 77 5.46 11.76 9.04
N LEU A 78 6.43 12.66 8.98
CA LEU A 78 7.39 12.80 10.07
C LEU A 78 6.67 13.39 11.30
N ARG A 79 7.04 12.90 12.49
CA ARG A 79 6.53 13.41 13.77
C ARG A 79 7.40 14.57 14.29
N GLU A 80 6.98 15.11 15.43
CA GLU A 80 7.72 16.15 16.16
C GLU A 80 9.15 15.68 16.48
N ASP A 81 10.12 16.60 16.40
CA ASP A 81 11.57 16.34 16.38
C ASP A 81 12.03 15.36 15.27
N PRO A 82 11.76 15.69 13.98
CA PRO A 82 12.19 14.86 12.87
C PRO A 82 13.71 14.76 12.83
N ASN A 83 14.24 13.56 12.55
CA ASN A 83 15.64 13.42 12.16
C ASN A 83 15.86 14.11 10.81
N LEU A 84 16.16 15.42 10.84
CA LEU A 84 16.30 16.26 9.66
C LEU A 84 17.49 15.83 8.81
N ILE A 85 18.54 15.27 9.42
CA ILE A 85 19.68 14.71 8.69
C ILE A 85 19.22 13.55 7.81
N ALA A 86 18.43 12.62 8.37
CA ALA A 86 17.87 11.51 7.61
C ALA A 86 16.88 11.98 6.53
N TRP A 87 16.12 13.04 6.81
CA TRP A 87 15.22 13.63 5.82
C TRP A 87 15.96 14.25 4.62
N GLU A 88 17.00 15.03 4.87
CA GLU A 88 17.82 15.61 3.80
C GLU A 88 18.57 14.53 3.01
N ALA A 89 19.10 13.51 3.69
CA ALA A 89 19.72 12.36 3.03
C ALA A 89 18.72 11.63 2.12
N LEU A 90 17.51 11.36 2.60
CA LEU A 90 16.44 10.72 1.81
C LEU A 90 16.12 11.52 0.55
N LYS A 91 15.95 12.84 0.67
CA LYS A 91 15.70 13.70 -0.50
C LYS A 91 16.87 13.66 -1.48
N SER A 92 18.10 13.77 -0.98
CA SER A 92 19.29 13.81 -1.82
C SER A 92 19.55 12.49 -2.55
N GLU A 93 19.28 11.35 -1.91
CA GLU A 93 19.57 10.03 -2.45
C GLU A 93 18.49 9.53 -3.41
N LEU A 94 17.22 9.88 -3.17
CA LEU A 94 16.08 9.31 -3.90
C LEU A 94 15.45 10.28 -4.91
N ALA A 95 15.78 11.57 -4.87
CA ALA A 95 15.27 12.50 -5.86
C ALA A 95 15.74 12.11 -7.27
N LEU A 96 14.80 12.02 -8.20
CA LEU A 96 15.12 11.83 -9.61
C LEU A 96 15.82 13.09 -10.16
N PRO A 97 16.82 12.95 -11.05
CA PRO A 97 17.48 14.10 -11.67
C PRO A 97 16.51 14.98 -12.45
N GLU A 98 15.53 14.36 -13.11
CA GLU A 98 14.47 15.05 -13.84
C GLU A 98 13.22 15.18 -12.97
N GLN A 99 12.82 16.41 -12.69
CA GLN A 99 11.62 16.73 -11.92
C GLN A 99 10.51 17.13 -12.90
N VAL A 100 9.57 16.21 -13.14
CA VAL A 100 8.41 16.45 -14.02
C VAL A 100 7.24 16.98 -13.19
N GLY A 101 6.72 18.15 -13.55
CA GLY A 101 5.66 18.83 -12.77
C GLY A 101 4.29 18.13 -12.81
N THR A 102 4.02 17.26 -13.79
CA THR A 102 2.79 16.46 -13.85
C THR A 102 3.12 15.04 -14.26
N PRO A 103 2.84 14.02 -13.42
CA PRO A 103 3.13 12.63 -13.78
C PRO A 103 2.21 12.16 -14.92
N ALA A 104 2.73 11.28 -15.76
CA ALA A 104 1.94 10.61 -16.79
C ALA A 104 1.05 9.53 -16.13
N LEU A 105 -0.23 9.87 -15.94
CA LEU A 105 -1.22 8.97 -15.36
C LEU A 105 -1.80 8.00 -16.40
N LYS A 106 -2.23 6.84 -15.93
CA LYS A 106 -2.96 5.83 -16.69
C LYS A 106 -4.42 5.81 -16.27
N GLU A 107 -5.29 5.34 -17.16
CA GLU A 107 -6.69 5.10 -16.81
C GLU A 107 -6.81 4.14 -15.63
N ARG A 108 -7.68 4.49 -14.68
CA ARG A 108 -7.98 3.64 -13.53
C ARG A 108 -8.64 2.36 -14.00
N THR A 109 -8.13 1.21 -13.53
CA THR A 109 -8.81 -0.06 -13.75
C THR A 109 -10.10 -0.09 -12.92
N PRO A 110 -11.28 -0.31 -13.54
CA PRO A 110 -12.54 -0.38 -12.82
C PRO A 110 -12.54 -1.52 -11.80
N THR A 111 -13.26 -1.34 -10.69
CA THR A 111 -13.47 -2.42 -9.72
C THR A 111 -14.27 -3.55 -10.36
N GLU A 112 -13.79 -4.79 -10.20
CA GLU A 112 -14.52 -5.96 -10.66
C GLU A 112 -15.72 -6.23 -9.74
N GLY A 113 -16.92 -6.36 -10.32
CA GLY A 113 -18.11 -6.80 -9.59
C GLY A 113 -18.01 -8.26 -9.11
N PRO A 114 -19.02 -8.78 -8.38
CA PRO A 114 -19.01 -10.17 -7.92
C PRO A 114 -18.92 -11.14 -9.11
N LYS A 115 -17.99 -12.09 -9.01
CA LYS A 115 -17.84 -13.17 -9.98
C LYS A 115 -18.08 -14.51 -9.32
N SER A 116 -19.31 -15.00 -9.42
CA SER A 116 -19.78 -16.25 -8.82
C SER A 116 -19.89 -17.36 -9.86
N VAL A 117 -19.76 -18.62 -9.41
CA VAL A 117 -19.99 -19.82 -10.21
C VAL A 117 -20.80 -20.80 -9.38
N ASP A 118 -22.13 -20.64 -9.39
CA ASP A 118 -23.06 -21.34 -8.48
C ASP A 118 -22.90 -22.87 -8.48
N ALA A 119 -22.65 -23.45 -9.65
CA ALA A 119 -22.41 -24.89 -9.82
C ALA A 119 -21.21 -25.42 -9.02
N LYS A 120 -20.31 -24.56 -8.52
CA LYS A 120 -19.13 -24.92 -7.73
C LYS A 120 -19.28 -24.60 -6.24
N ARG A 121 -20.46 -24.18 -5.77
CA ARG A 121 -20.70 -23.81 -4.36
C ARG A 121 -20.26 -24.91 -3.38
N ASP A 122 -20.63 -26.15 -3.63
CA ASP A 122 -20.28 -27.25 -2.72
C ASP A 122 -18.77 -27.53 -2.69
N ILE A 123 -18.10 -27.36 -3.83
CA ILE A 123 -16.64 -27.46 -3.93
C ILE A 123 -15.98 -26.32 -3.14
N LEU A 124 -16.47 -25.08 -3.30
CA LEU A 124 -15.99 -23.92 -2.55
C LEU A 124 -16.09 -24.17 -1.04
N LEU A 125 -17.26 -24.53 -0.53
CA LEU A 125 -17.47 -24.76 0.90
C LEU A 125 -16.63 -25.92 1.45
N LYS A 126 -16.46 -27.00 0.68
CA LYS A 126 -15.63 -28.14 1.06
C LYS A 126 -14.15 -27.75 1.16
N GLU A 127 -13.62 -27.05 0.16
CA GLU A 127 -12.20 -26.66 0.12
C GLU A 127 -11.91 -25.52 1.09
N TRP A 128 -12.84 -24.57 1.28
CA TRP A 128 -12.74 -23.48 2.27
C TRP A 128 -12.48 -24.03 3.68
N ARG A 129 -13.23 -25.05 4.09
CA ARG A 129 -13.08 -25.69 5.42
C ARG A 129 -11.71 -26.33 5.65
N ARG A 130 -10.92 -26.53 4.59
CA ARG A 130 -9.59 -27.16 4.66
C ARG A 130 -8.45 -26.15 4.57
N LEU A 131 -8.76 -24.85 4.42
CA LEU A 131 -7.74 -23.82 4.39
C LEU A 131 -7.05 -23.73 5.76
N THR A 132 -5.72 -23.68 5.74
CA THR A 132 -4.87 -23.55 6.93
C THR A 132 -4.14 -22.22 6.97
N ASP A 133 -4.18 -21.46 5.88
CA ASP A 133 -3.48 -20.19 5.71
C ASP A 133 -4.33 -19.21 4.88
N THR A 134 -4.35 -17.94 5.28
CA THR A 134 -5.19 -16.92 4.65
C THR A 134 -4.82 -16.63 3.19
N HIS A 135 -3.56 -16.81 2.81
CA HIS A 135 -3.07 -16.62 1.44
C HIS A 135 -3.57 -17.72 0.49
N GLN A 136 -4.07 -18.85 1.01
CA GLN A 136 -4.65 -19.90 0.19
C GLN A 136 -6.03 -19.52 -0.37
N PHE A 137 -6.75 -18.60 0.28
CA PHE A 137 -8.10 -18.25 -0.13
C PHE A 137 -8.17 -17.64 -1.53
N LEU A 138 -7.29 -16.68 -1.85
CA LEU A 138 -7.25 -16.08 -3.19
C LEU A 138 -6.89 -17.10 -4.28
N ARG A 139 -6.08 -18.11 -3.96
CA ARG A 139 -5.77 -19.24 -4.86
C ARG A 139 -7.00 -20.13 -5.08
N LEU A 140 -7.80 -20.37 -4.04
CA LEU A 140 -9.06 -21.09 -4.14
C LEU A 140 -10.05 -20.36 -5.05
N CYS A 141 -10.24 -19.05 -4.87
CA CYS A 141 -11.08 -18.24 -5.76
C CYS A 141 -10.63 -18.36 -7.23
N ALA A 142 -9.33 -18.18 -7.50
CA ALA A 142 -8.77 -18.29 -8.84
C ALA A 142 -9.00 -19.69 -9.46
N LYS A 143 -8.75 -20.77 -8.70
CA LYS A 143 -9.01 -22.17 -9.11
C LYS A 143 -10.48 -22.39 -9.48
N LEU A 144 -11.41 -21.79 -8.74
CA LEU A 144 -12.83 -21.92 -8.99
C LEU A 144 -13.36 -20.94 -10.06
N LYS A 145 -12.53 -20.03 -10.55
CA LYS A 145 -12.86 -18.93 -11.47
C LYS A 145 -13.83 -17.91 -10.85
N MET A 146 -13.76 -17.76 -9.54
CA MET A 146 -14.50 -16.77 -8.74
C MET A 146 -13.57 -15.63 -8.33
N ASN A 147 -14.12 -14.52 -7.86
CA ASN A 147 -13.37 -13.51 -7.12
C ASN A 147 -13.82 -13.47 -5.66
N ARG A 148 -13.14 -12.68 -4.81
CA ARG A 148 -13.42 -12.61 -3.36
C ARG A 148 -14.88 -12.23 -3.06
N LEU A 149 -15.49 -11.38 -3.86
CA LEU A 149 -16.86 -10.91 -3.63
C LEU A 149 -17.90 -11.94 -4.08
N GLY A 150 -17.60 -12.73 -5.11
CA GLY A 150 -18.51 -13.73 -5.65
C GLY A 150 -18.36 -15.14 -5.05
N ALA A 151 -17.25 -15.43 -4.36
CA ALA A 151 -17.04 -16.65 -3.58
C ALA A 151 -17.71 -16.52 -2.21
#